data_AF-U3BES8-F1
#
_entry.id   AF-U3BES8-F1
#
_cell.length_a   1.000
_cell.length_b   1.000
_cell.length_c   1.000
_cell.angle_alpha   90.00
_cell.angle_beta   90.00
_cell.angle_gamma   90.00
#
_symmetry.space_group_name_H-M   'P 1'
#
loop_
_entity.id
_entity.type
_entity.pdbx_description
1 polymer ?
#
loop_
_entity_poly.entity_id
_entity_poly.type
_entity_poly.pdbx_seq_one_letter_code
_entity_poly.pdbx_strand_id
1 'polypeptide(L)'
;MDDSHGKNKKLTLKLLVAVVAMFGFGFALVPLYDVMCEQLGINGKTNTVSAIQPQGMVPDESRTIRVEFMAHISHDMPWSFKPEKTSLNVHPGQVIQTAYLAKNLSGHKIVGQAVPSVSPGLGATYFNKIECFCFNQQPLDGNGYAEMPLIFYIEPDIPESIHTLTLSYTLYDITAKSTDVVQVSTDAARRTENQGATQ
;
A
#
# COMPACT_ATOMS: atom_id res chain seq x y z
N MET A 1 -24.89 59.28 18.87
CA MET A 1 -26.06 58.44 18.52
C MET A 1 -26.48 58.85 17.12
N ASP A 2 -26.74 58.02 16.12
CA ASP A 2 -26.78 56.56 15.93
C ASP A 2 -27.06 56.43 14.42
N ASP A 3 -26.18 55.82 13.59
CA ASP A 3 -26.52 55.43 12.20
C ASP A 3 -25.41 54.62 11.50
N SER A 4 -24.68 53.75 12.22
CA SER A 4 -23.68 52.85 11.62
C SER A 4 -24.00 51.35 11.78
N HIS A 5 -25.11 50.99 12.43
CA HIS A 5 -25.40 49.61 12.77
C HIS A 5 -26.07 48.80 11.63
N GLY A 6 -26.77 49.45 10.69
CA GLY A 6 -27.54 48.75 9.64
C GLY A 6 -26.72 48.29 8.43
N LYS A 7 -25.76 49.11 7.96
CA LYS A 7 -24.93 48.81 6.78
C LYS A 7 -23.82 47.79 7.10
N ASN A 8 -23.22 47.89 8.28
CA ASN A 8 -22.17 46.98 8.74
C ASN A 8 -22.72 45.57 9.02
N LYS A 9 -23.92 45.43 9.62
CA LYS A 9 -24.56 44.11 9.80
C LYS A 9 -24.81 43.39 8.48
N LYS A 10 -25.21 44.10 7.42
CA LYS A 10 -25.39 43.53 6.08
C LYS A 10 -24.07 43.11 5.43
N LEU A 11 -22.99 43.87 5.68
CA LEU A 11 -21.64 43.53 5.23
C LEU A 11 -21.08 42.31 5.99
N THR A 12 -21.21 42.28 7.32
CA THR A 12 -20.80 41.16 8.17
C THR A 12 -21.56 39.88 7.81
N LEU A 13 -22.87 39.97 7.54
CA LEU A 13 -23.65 38.82 7.09
C LEU A 13 -23.17 38.29 5.73
N LYS A 14 -22.86 39.18 4.78
CA LYS A 14 -22.29 38.79 3.48
C LYS A 14 -20.93 38.11 3.62
N LEU A 15 -20.06 38.65 4.47
CA LEU A 15 -18.74 38.06 4.75
C LEU A 15 -18.89 36.68 5.40
N LEU A 16 -19.81 36.51 6.34
CA LEU A 16 -20.04 35.23 7.02
C LEU A 16 -20.62 34.18 6.06
N VAL A 17 -21.55 34.56 5.19
CA VAL A 17 -22.06 33.68 4.11
C VAL A 17 -20.95 33.31 3.13
N ALA A 18 -20.08 34.25 2.74
CA ALA A 18 -18.95 33.98 1.86
C ALA A 18 -17.96 32.99 2.47
N VAL A 19 -17.67 33.12 3.78
CA VAL A 19 -16.81 32.19 4.52
C VAL A 19 -17.42 30.79 4.53
N VAL A 20 -18.70 30.65 4.90
CA VAL A 20 -19.39 29.34 4.90
C VAL A 20 -19.42 28.74 3.49
N ALA A 21 -19.62 29.55 2.46
CA ALA A 21 -19.60 29.09 1.07
C ALA A 21 -18.21 28.59 0.64
N MET A 22 -17.12 29.27 1.03
CA MET A 22 -15.75 28.82 0.71
C MET A 22 -15.42 27.49 1.41
N PHE A 23 -15.80 27.33 2.67
CA PHE A 23 -15.61 26.06 3.39
C PHE A 23 -16.48 24.94 2.84
N GLY A 24 -17.75 25.23 2.51
CA GLY A 24 -18.65 24.27 1.87
C GLY A 24 -18.13 23.80 0.51
N PHE A 25 -17.57 24.71 -0.29
CA PHE A 25 -16.95 24.38 -1.57
C PHE A 25 -15.70 23.50 -1.40
N GLY A 26 -14.84 23.79 -0.42
CA GLY A 26 -13.67 22.96 -0.12
C GLY A 26 -14.05 21.52 0.29
N PHE A 27 -15.11 21.36 1.09
CA PHE A 27 -15.58 20.04 1.51
C PHE A 27 -16.27 19.28 0.36
N ALA A 28 -16.99 19.98 -0.52
CA ALA A 28 -17.61 19.40 -1.71
C ALA A 28 -16.59 19.02 -2.79
N LEU A 29 -15.39 19.62 -2.78
CA LEU A 29 -14.33 19.33 -3.72
C LEU A 29 -13.84 17.87 -3.59
N VAL A 30 -13.74 17.35 -2.37
CA VAL A 30 -13.27 15.97 -2.10
C VAL A 30 -14.11 14.91 -2.83
N PRO A 31 -15.44 14.80 -2.63
CA PRO A 31 -16.25 13.83 -3.34
C PRO A 31 -16.33 14.12 -4.84
N LEU A 32 -16.26 15.39 -5.26
CA LEU A 32 -16.21 15.74 -6.69
C LEU A 32 -14.92 15.23 -7.35
N TYR A 33 -13.79 15.34 -6.67
CA TYR A 33 -12.53 14.75 -7.11
C TYR A 33 -12.64 13.23 -7.21
N ASP A 34 -13.29 12.57 -6.24
CA ASP A 34 -13.46 11.12 -6.27
C ASP A 34 -14.29 10.67 -7.48
N VAL A 35 -15.44 11.32 -7.74
CA VAL A 35 -16.29 11.02 -8.92
C VAL A 35 -15.56 11.31 -10.24
N MET A 36 -14.82 12.43 -10.32
CA MET A 36 -14.03 12.73 -11.51
C MET A 36 -12.89 11.73 -11.71
N CYS A 37 -12.26 11.27 -10.63
CA CYS A 37 -11.21 10.26 -10.69
C CYS A 37 -11.74 8.90 -11.12
N GLU A 38 -12.97 8.54 -10.73
CA GLU A 38 -13.65 7.32 -11.16
C GLU A 38 -14.06 7.40 -12.64
N GLN A 39 -14.61 8.53 -13.08
CA GLN A 39 -15.02 8.73 -14.48
C GLN A 39 -13.84 8.84 -15.45
N LEU A 40 -12.69 9.38 -15.00
CA LEU A 40 -11.49 9.58 -15.81
C LEU A 40 -10.46 8.45 -15.66
N GLY A 41 -10.67 7.49 -14.74
CA GLY A 41 -9.80 6.32 -14.57
C GLY A 41 -8.36 6.62 -14.12
N ILE A 42 -8.11 7.81 -13.57
CA ILE A 42 -6.76 8.32 -13.24
C ILE A 42 -6.27 7.95 -11.83
N ASN A 43 -7.09 7.26 -11.04
CA ASN A 43 -6.71 6.87 -9.69
C ASN A 43 -6.09 5.46 -9.69
N GLY A 44 -4.84 5.38 -10.14
CA GLY A 44 -3.97 4.19 -10.07
C GLY A 44 -3.61 3.74 -8.65
N LYS A 45 -4.54 3.83 -7.69
CA LYS A 45 -4.40 3.28 -6.35
C LYS A 45 -4.61 1.77 -6.46
N THR A 46 -3.55 1.00 -6.28
CA THR A 46 -3.66 -0.44 -6.05
C THR A 46 -4.58 -0.70 -4.86
N ASN A 47 -5.49 -1.66 -4.97
CA ASN A 47 -6.36 -2.09 -3.88
C ASN A 47 -5.55 -2.30 -2.59
N THR A 48 -5.86 -1.53 -1.55
CA THR A 48 -5.25 -1.65 -0.22
C THR A 48 -5.80 -2.84 0.57
N VAL A 49 -6.75 -3.57 0.00
CA VAL A 49 -7.39 -4.75 0.56
C VAL A 49 -6.97 -5.95 -0.30
N SER A 50 -6.44 -6.99 0.33
CA SER A 50 -6.17 -8.28 -0.31
C SER A 50 -7.41 -8.75 -1.08
N ALA A 51 -7.26 -9.00 -2.38
CA ALA A 51 -8.33 -9.55 -3.19
C ALA A 51 -8.67 -10.97 -2.72
N ILE A 52 -9.95 -11.24 -2.45
CA ILE A 52 -10.45 -12.59 -2.21
C ILE A 52 -10.38 -13.35 -3.54
N GLN A 53 -9.82 -14.55 -3.55
CA GLN A 53 -9.70 -15.42 -4.73
C GLN A 53 -11.02 -15.43 -5.52
N PRO A 54 -11.06 -14.91 -6.76
CA PRO A 54 -12.31 -14.79 -7.50
C PRO A 54 -12.83 -16.18 -7.89
N GLN A 55 -13.88 -16.63 -7.22
CA GLN A 55 -14.59 -17.85 -7.57
C GLN A 55 -15.34 -17.62 -8.89
N GLY A 56 -14.84 -18.16 -10.01
CA GLY A 56 -15.51 -18.11 -11.32
C GLY A 56 -14.91 -17.18 -12.38
N MET A 57 -13.72 -16.60 -12.13
CA MET A 57 -13.00 -15.86 -13.18
C MET A 57 -12.39 -16.85 -14.19
N VAL A 58 -12.78 -16.76 -15.45
CA VAL A 58 -12.24 -17.56 -16.55
C VAL A 58 -11.03 -16.82 -17.13
N PRO A 59 -9.83 -17.45 -17.18
CA PRO A 59 -8.68 -16.84 -17.81
C PRO A 59 -8.91 -16.55 -19.29
N ASP A 60 -8.48 -15.38 -19.76
CA ASP A 60 -8.43 -15.05 -21.18
C ASP A 60 -7.16 -15.66 -21.81
N GLU A 61 -7.30 -16.85 -22.38
CA GLU A 61 -6.19 -17.55 -23.05
C GLU A 61 -5.76 -16.91 -24.38
N SER A 62 -6.54 -15.96 -24.93
CA SER A 62 -6.22 -15.32 -26.21
C SER A 62 -5.08 -14.30 -26.10
N ARG A 63 -4.83 -13.79 -24.89
CA ARG A 63 -3.83 -12.77 -24.61
C ARG A 63 -2.80 -13.28 -23.61
N THR A 64 -1.54 -12.89 -23.81
CA THR A 64 -0.45 -13.18 -22.87
C THR A 64 0.17 -11.87 -22.41
N ILE A 65 0.41 -11.76 -21.11
CA ILE A 65 1.09 -10.61 -20.50
C ILE A 65 2.38 -11.10 -19.85
N ARG A 66 3.47 -10.41 -20.13
CA ARG A 66 4.76 -10.65 -19.50
C ARG A 66 4.79 -9.91 -18.16
N VAL A 67 4.98 -10.65 -17.07
CA VAL A 67 5.20 -10.09 -15.74
C VAL A 67 6.67 -10.24 -15.40
N GLU A 68 7.32 -9.13 -15.05
CA GLU A 68 8.72 -9.08 -14.64
C GLU A 68 8.80 -8.78 -13.14
N PHE A 69 9.69 -9.48 -12.45
CA PHE A 69 9.85 -9.37 -11.00
C PHE A 69 11.20 -8.75 -10.69
N MET A 70 11.17 -7.66 -9.94
CA MET A 70 12.36 -6.93 -9.53
C MET A 70 12.42 -6.85 -8.00
N ALA A 71 13.63 -6.99 -7.48
CA ALA A 71 13.93 -6.87 -6.06
C ALA A 71 15.05 -5.82 -5.88
N HIS A 72 14.78 -4.84 -5.04
CA HIS A 72 15.71 -3.80 -4.62
C HIS A 72 15.86 -3.84 -3.11
N ILE A 73 17.04 -3.46 -2.65
CA ILE A 73 17.39 -3.41 -1.23
C ILE A 73 17.85 -1.98 -0.97
N SER A 74 17.37 -1.36 0.11
CA SER A 74 17.85 -0.04 0.51
C SER A 74 19.35 -0.10 0.83
N HIS A 75 20.05 1.01 0.56
CA HIS A 75 21.42 1.16 1.05
C HIS A 75 21.42 0.89 2.56
N ASP A 76 22.40 0.12 3.03
CA ASP A 76 22.63 -0.25 4.45
C ASP A 76 21.88 -1.48 5.00
N MET A 77 21.10 -2.22 4.20
CA MET A 77 20.47 -3.47 4.69
C MET A 77 21.27 -4.73 4.26
N PRO A 78 21.84 -5.51 5.20
CA PRO A 78 22.67 -6.68 4.90
C PRO A 78 21.81 -7.92 4.59
N TRP A 79 20.81 -7.77 3.73
CA TRP A 79 19.99 -8.90 3.26
C TRP A 79 20.34 -9.24 1.82
N SER A 80 20.12 -10.49 1.45
CA SER A 80 19.93 -10.88 0.05
C SER A 80 18.43 -11.00 -0.19
N PHE A 81 17.92 -10.33 -1.21
CA PHE A 81 16.50 -10.35 -1.58
C PHE A 81 16.41 -10.45 -3.10
N LYS A 82 15.76 -11.51 -3.59
CA LYS A 82 15.62 -11.79 -5.02
C LYS A 82 14.29 -12.49 -5.31
N PRO A 83 13.71 -12.29 -6.50
CA PRO A 83 12.57 -13.10 -6.91
C PRO A 83 13.02 -14.54 -7.18
N GLU A 84 12.14 -15.51 -6.94
CA GLU A 84 12.34 -16.90 -7.35
C GLU A 84 12.43 -17.00 -8.89
N LYS A 85 11.57 -16.27 -9.59
CA LYS A 85 11.54 -16.18 -11.06
C LYS A 85 11.62 -14.72 -11.49
N THR A 86 12.48 -14.41 -12.44
CA THR A 86 12.68 -13.03 -12.93
C THR A 86 11.57 -12.57 -13.88
N SER A 87 10.93 -13.49 -14.59
CA SER A 87 9.76 -13.19 -15.42
C SER A 87 8.84 -14.39 -15.60
N LEU A 88 7.57 -14.13 -15.85
CA LEU A 88 6.53 -15.11 -16.16
C LEU A 88 5.64 -14.57 -17.29
N ASN A 89 5.21 -15.45 -18.18
CA ASN A 89 4.14 -15.16 -19.12
C ASN A 89 2.84 -15.70 -18.52
N VAL A 90 1.83 -14.85 -18.43
CA VAL A 90 0.58 -15.16 -17.74
C VAL A 90 -0.61 -14.71 -18.58
N HIS A 91 -1.76 -15.36 -18.37
CA HIS A 91 -3.02 -14.97 -18.99
C HIS A 91 -3.81 -14.06 -18.03
N PRO A 92 -4.46 -12.99 -18.52
CA PRO A 92 -5.41 -12.24 -17.69
C PRO A 92 -6.48 -13.16 -17.09
N GLY A 93 -6.82 -12.97 -15.82
CA GLY A 93 -7.70 -13.83 -15.04
C GLY A 93 -7.05 -15.10 -14.49
N GLN A 94 -5.81 -15.43 -14.89
CA GLN A 94 -5.07 -16.56 -14.34
C GLN A 94 -4.46 -16.21 -12.98
N VAL A 95 -4.69 -17.08 -12.00
CA VAL A 95 -4.08 -17.00 -10.68
C VAL A 95 -2.68 -17.58 -10.74
N ILE A 96 -1.70 -16.82 -10.28
CA ILE A 96 -0.28 -17.18 -10.31
C ILE A 96 0.28 -17.17 -8.89
N GLN A 97 1.06 -18.19 -8.58
CA GLN A 97 1.82 -18.31 -7.35
C GLN A 97 3.32 -18.37 -7.67
N THR A 98 4.09 -17.55 -6.97
CA THR A 98 5.56 -17.56 -6.96
C THR A 98 6.03 -17.07 -5.59
N ALA A 99 7.34 -16.89 -5.42
CA ALA A 99 7.90 -16.40 -4.18
C ALA A 99 9.05 -15.41 -4.42
N TYR A 100 9.35 -14.64 -3.39
CA TYR A 100 10.64 -13.98 -3.25
C TYR A 100 11.44 -14.65 -2.14
N LEU A 101 12.75 -14.71 -2.33
CA LEU A 101 13.67 -15.33 -1.39
C LEU A 101 14.43 -14.23 -0.66
N ALA A 102 14.35 -14.23 0.68
CA ALA A 102 15.11 -13.34 1.54
C ALA A 102 16.08 -14.12 2.43
N LYS A 103 17.28 -13.58 2.63
CA LYS A 103 18.27 -14.09 3.56
C LYS A 103 18.93 -12.95 4.32
N ASN A 104 18.92 -13.01 5.64
CA ASN A 104 19.71 -12.10 6.47
C ASN A 104 21.17 -12.57 6.42
N LEU A 105 22.09 -11.71 5.97
CA LEU A 105 23.52 -12.01 5.90
C LEU A 105 24.28 -11.54 7.15
N SER A 106 23.60 -10.84 8.06
CA SER A 106 24.16 -10.40 9.33
C SER A 106 24.03 -11.47 10.42
N GLY A 107 24.77 -11.29 11.51
CA GLY A 107 24.68 -12.15 12.71
C GLY A 107 23.59 -11.75 13.70
N HIS A 108 22.79 -10.72 13.42
CA HIS A 108 21.77 -10.21 14.34
C HIS A 108 20.40 -10.12 13.66
N LYS A 109 19.35 -10.06 14.47
CA LYS A 109 17.97 -9.96 14.01
C LYS A 109 17.73 -8.58 13.38
N ILE A 110 17.11 -8.58 12.20
CA ILE A 110 16.72 -7.38 11.45
C ILE A 110 15.25 -7.50 11.09
N VAL A 111 14.53 -6.38 11.08
CA VAL A 111 13.13 -6.32 10.66
C VAL A 111 13.05 -5.60 9.32
N GLY A 112 12.68 -6.33 8.28
CA GLY A 112 12.50 -5.80 6.94
C GLY A 112 11.05 -5.42 6.64
N GLN A 113 10.84 -4.41 5.80
CA GLN A 113 9.55 -4.11 5.19
C GLN A 113 9.69 -3.94 3.68
N ALA A 114 8.93 -4.72 2.91
CA ALA A 114 8.97 -4.70 1.45
C ALA A 114 7.87 -3.78 0.89
N VAL A 115 8.25 -2.69 0.23
CA VAL A 115 7.30 -1.75 -0.38
C VAL A 115 7.11 -2.09 -1.86
N PRO A 116 5.88 -2.39 -2.30
CA PRO A 116 5.59 -2.70 -3.71
C PRO A 116 5.52 -1.46 -4.61
N SER A 117 5.84 -1.66 -5.89
CA SER A 117 5.51 -0.78 -7.01
C SER A 117 5.21 -1.60 -8.27
N VAL A 118 4.27 -1.14 -9.10
CA VAL A 118 3.93 -1.77 -10.39
C VAL A 118 4.05 -0.74 -11.51
N SER A 119 4.67 -1.14 -12.63
CA SER A 119 4.85 -0.31 -13.81
C SER A 119 4.38 -1.04 -15.09
N PRO A 120 3.80 -0.35 -16.08
CA PRO A 120 3.39 1.07 -16.05
C PRO A 120 2.25 1.31 -15.06
N GLY A 121 2.12 2.55 -14.57
CA GLY A 121 1.11 2.91 -13.57
C GLY A 121 -0.33 2.60 -13.99
N LEU A 122 -0.65 2.71 -15.30
CA LEU A 122 -1.95 2.32 -15.84
C LEU A 122 -2.26 0.82 -15.64
N GLY A 123 -1.24 -0.03 -15.65
CA GLY A 123 -1.36 -1.46 -15.42
C GLY A 123 -1.45 -1.84 -13.94
N ALA A 124 -1.07 -0.92 -13.03
CA ALA A 124 -1.06 -1.19 -11.60
C ALA A 124 -2.45 -1.45 -11.01
N THR A 125 -3.48 -0.77 -11.53
CA THR A 125 -4.88 -0.93 -11.10
C THR A 125 -5.42 -2.33 -11.38
N TYR A 126 -4.91 -2.99 -12.42
CA TYR A 126 -5.33 -4.31 -12.86
C TYR A 126 -4.52 -5.44 -12.20
N PHE A 127 -3.43 -5.11 -11.50
CA PHE A 127 -2.58 -6.08 -10.83
C PHE A 127 -3.05 -6.30 -9.40
N ASN A 128 -3.80 -7.38 -9.16
CA ASN A 128 -4.36 -7.69 -7.86
C ASN A 128 -3.50 -8.70 -7.10
N LYS A 129 -3.07 -8.31 -5.91
CA LYS A 129 -2.29 -9.14 -4.98
C LYS A 129 -3.23 -9.78 -3.97
N ILE A 130 -3.19 -11.10 -3.89
CA ILE A 130 -4.04 -11.89 -3.01
C ILE A 130 -3.35 -12.02 -1.63
N GLU A 131 -2.06 -12.36 -1.60
CA GLU A 131 -1.32 -12.54 -0.35
C GLU A 131 -0.27 -11.44 -0.09
N CYS A 132 -0.38 -10.83 1.09
CA CYS A 132 0.41 -9.68 1.50
C CYS A 132 1.51 -10.04 2.50
N PHE A 133 2.70 -10.38 2.01
CA PHE A 133 3.92 -10.31 2.84
C PHE A 133 4.40 -8.86 3.02
N CYS A 134 3.99 -7.98 2.11
CA CYS A 134 4.56 -6.65 1.88
C CYS A 134 4.11 -5.58 2.87
N PHE A 135 2.98 -5.80 3.56
CA PHE A 135 2.49 -4.88 4.58
C PHE A 135 2.87 -5.30 6.00
N ASN A 136 3.38 -6.52 6.17
CA ASN A 136 3.77 -7.02 7.48
C ASN A 136 5.26 -6.80 7.69
N GLN A 137 5.64 -6.42 8.91
CA GLN A 137 7.03 -6.33 9.33
C GLN A 137 7.58 -7.75 9.42
N GLN A 138 8.72 -8.01 8.78
CA GLN A 138 9.26 -9.35 8.65
C GLN A 138 10.54 -9.47 9.47
N PRO A 139 10.43 -9.93 10.72
CA PRO A 139 11.61 -10.20 11.53
C PRO A 139 12.34 -11.41 10.95
N LEU A 140 13.63 -11.26 10.67
CA LEU A 140 14.50 -12.35 10.26
C LEU A 140 15.71 -12.41 11.18
N ASP A 141 15.90 -13.55 11.84
CA ASP A 141 17.06 -13.77 12.70
C ASP A 141 18.37 -13.72 11.91
N GLY A 142 19.49 -13.58 12.63
CA GLY A 142 20.81 -13.57 12.01
C GLY A 142 21.06 -14.86 11.22
N ASN A 143 21.58 -14.74 10.00
CA ASN A 143 21.75 -15.84 9.04
C ASN A 143 20.45 -16.57 8.63
N GLY A 144 19.29 -16.05 9.05
CA GLY A 144 17.98 -16.62 8.76
C GLY A 144 17.62 -16.52 7.29
N TYR A 145 16.74 -17.42 6.86
CA TYR A 145 16.19 -17.49 5.51
C TYR A 145 14.66 -17.46 5.58
N ALA A 146 14.05 -16.74 4.64
CA ALA A 146 12.60 -16.68 4.50
C ALA A 146 12.20 -16.80 3.03
N GLU A 147 11.22 -17.65 2.78
CA GLU A 147 10.50 -17.71 1.51
C GLU A 147 9.21 -16.89 1.67
N MET A 148 9.04 -15.91 0.80
CA MET A 148 7.98 -14.91 0.89
C MET A 148 7.00 -15.15 -0.27
N PRO A 149 5.92 -15.90 -0.05
CA PRO A 149 4.99 -16.25 -1.12
C PRO A 149 4.30 -15.00 -1.67
N LEU A 150 4.07 -15.02 -2.97
CA LEU A 150 3.33 -14.02 -3.73
C LEU A 150 2.28 -14.73 -4.58
N ILE A 151 1.01 -14.49 -4.25
CA ILE A 151 -0.13 -14.90 -5.06
C ILE A 151 -0.74 -13.65 -5.68
N PHE A 152 -0.90 -13.65 -6.99
CA PHE A 152 -1.47 -12.53 -7.74
C PHE A 152 -2.26 -13.01 -8.96
N TYR A 153 -3.03 -12.10 -9.53
CA TYR A 153 -3.64 -12.26 -10.85
C TYR A 153 -3.75 -10.88 -11.52
N ILE A 154 -3.96 -10.88 -12.83
CA ILE A 154 -4.22 -9.66 -13.60
C ILE A 154 -5.68 -9.67 -14.01
N GLU A 155 -6.40 -8.56 -13.85
CA GLU A 155 -7.81 -8.50 -14.27
C GLU A 155 -7.95 -8.65 -15.80
N PRO A 156 -9.00 -9.35 -16.29
CA PRO A 156 -9.22 -9.56 -17.74
C PRO A 156 -9.44 -8.27 -18.55
N ASP A 157 -9.90 -7.20 -17.93
CA ASP A 157 -10.22 -5.90 -18.56
C ASP A 157 -8.98 -5.01 -18.77
N ILE A 158 -7.78 -5.51 -18.46
CA ILE A 158 -6.53 -4.78 -18.69
C ILE A 158 -6.39 -4.32 -20.16
N PRO A 159 -6.08 -3.04 -20.42
CA PRO A 159 -6.02 -2.48 -21.76
C PRO A 159 -5.11 -3.27 -22.71
N GLU A 160 -5.53 -3.41 -23.97
CA GLU A 160 -4.78 -4.16 -24.99
C GLU A 160 -3.37 -3.61 -25.24
N SER A 161 -3.16 -2.31 -25.02
CA SER A 161 -1.85 -1.66 -25.14
C SER A 161 -0.80 -2.13 -24.12
N ILE A 162 -1.19 -2.82 -23.05
CA ILE A 162 -0.30 -3.26 -21.98
C ILE A 162 0.04 -4.74 -22.19
N HIS A 163 1.28 -4.99 -22.61
CA HIS A 163 1.82 -6.34 -22.81
C HIS A 163 2.82 -6.78 -21.72
N THR A 164 3.37 -5.81 -20.98
CA THR A 164 4.37 -6.05 -19.96
C THR A 164 4.02 -5.29 -18.69
N LEU A 165 4.07 -5.98 -17.56
CA LEU A 165 3.99 -5.41 -16.22
C LEU A 165 5.26 -5.73 -15.45
N THR A 166 5.80 -4.76 -14.73
CA THR A 166 6.94 -4.97 -13.85
C THR A 166 6.47 -4.77 -12.41
N LEU A 167 6.53 -5.84 -11.61
CA LEU A 167 6.35 -5.79 -10.17
C LEU A 167 7.72 -5.63 -9.52
N SER A 168 7.94 -4.48 -8.91
CA SER A 168 9.15 -4.17 -8.17
C SER A 168 8.87 -4.11 -6.67
N TYR A 169 9.75 -4.72 -5.88
CA TYR A 169 9.79 -4.56 -4.43
C TYR A 169 11.06 -3.87 -4.00
N THR A 170 10.94 -2.86 -3.16
CA THR A 170 12.07 -2.28 -2.44
C THR A 170 11.98 -2.64 -0.97
N LEU A 171 13.01 -3.31 -0.48
CA LEU A 171 13.12 -3.73 0.91
C LEU A 171 13.83 -2.65 1.73
N TYR A 172 13.23 -2.27 2.86
CA TYR A 172 13.78 -1.29 3.81
C TYR A 172 14.02 -1.94 5.18
N ASP A 173 15.09 -1.53 5.83
CA ASP A 173 15.32 -1.82 7.25
C ASP A 173 14.47 -0.89 8.12
N ILE A 174 13.61 -1.47 8.94
CA ILE A 174 12.74 -0.76 9.89
C ILE A 174 13.02 -1.19 11.33
N THR A 175 14.15 -1.82 11.61
CA THR A 175 14.52 -2.37 12.92
C THR A 175 14.43 -1.31 14.02
N ALA A 176 14.95 -0.10 13.78
CA ALA A 176 14.86 1.02 14.72
C ALA A 176 13.39 1.37 15.07
N LYS A 177 12.52 1.49 14.06
CA LYS A 177 11.09 1.82 14.26
C LYS A 177 10.31 0.67 14.93
N SER A 178 10.69 -0.57 14.68
CA SER A 178 10.06 -1.74 15.30
C SER A 178 10.41 -1.86 16.79
N THR A 179 11.58 -1.38 17.21
CA THR A 179 12.04 -1.43 18.60
C THR A 179 11.18 -0.53 19.50
N ASP A 180 10.77 0.64 19.01
CA ASP A 180 9.90 1.58 19.74
C ASP A 180 8.54 0.97 20.09
N VAL A 181 7.95 0.16 19.19
CA VAL A 181 6.66 -0.50 19.42
C VAL A 181 6.76 -1.54 20.54
N VAL A 182 7.86 -2.29 20.60
CA VAL A 182 8.11 -3.29 21.66
C VAL A 182 8.29 -2.63 23.02
N GLN A 183 8.97 -1.49 23.09
CA GLN A 183 9.17 -0.75 24.34
C GLN A 183 7.85 -0.22 24.92
N VAL A 184 6.95 0.31 24.06
CA VAL A 184 5.64 0.83 24.49
C VAL A 184 4.76 -0.28 25.08
N SER A 185 4.74 -1.48 24.48
CA SER A 185 3.99 -2.62 25.04
C SER A 185 4.59 -3.16 26.34
N THR A 186 5.91 -3.10 26.48
CA THR A 186 6.60 -3.60 27.69
C THR A 186 6.39 -2.66 28.88
N ASP A 187 6.38 -1.35 28.65
CA ASP A 187 6.05 -0.35 29.69
C ASP A 187 4.57 -0.35 30.10
N ALA A 188 3.65 -0.63 29.16
CA ALA A 188 2.24 -0.80 29.47
C ALA A 188 1.98 -2.06 30.31
N ALA A 189 2.62 -3.19 29.97
CA ALA A 189 2.52 -4.42 30.75
C ALA A 189 3.11 -4.28 32.16
N ARG A 190 4.23 -3.56 32.30
CA ARG A 190 4.88 -3.31 33.60
C ARG A 190 4.09 -2.39 34.53
N ARG A 191 3.26 -1.48 33.99
CA ARG A 191 2.34 -0.65 34.81
C ARG A 191 1.17 -1.45 35.38
N THR A 192 0.66 -2.44 34.66
CA THR A 192 -0.46 -3.26 35.12
C THR A 192 -0.06 -4.18 36.28
N GLU A 193 1.17 -4.71 36.27
CA GLU A 193 1.68 -5.60 37.32
C GLU A 193 1.95 -4.84 38.64
N ASN A 194 2.40 -3.57 38.57
CA ASN A 194 2.67 -2.76 39.76
C ASN A 194 1.41 -2.15 40.42
N GLN A 195 0.22 -2.26 39.80
CA GLN A 195 -1.05 -1.84 40.40
C GLN A 195 -1.82 -3.00 41.07
N GLY A 196 -1.37 -4.25 40.94
CA GLY A 196 -1.96 -5.42 41.59
C GLY A 196 -1.37 -5.79 42.95
N ALA A 197 -0.26 -5.16 43.37
CA ALA A 197 0.46 -5.49 44.61
C ALA A 197 0.17 -4.54 45.78
N THR A 198 -0.93 -3.77 45.74
CA THR A 198 -1.31 -2.83 46.82
C THR A 198 -2.80 -2.91 47.14
N GLN A 199 -3.30 -4.12 47.40
CA GLN A 199 -4.52 -4.34 48.19
C GLN A 199 -4.31 -5.51 49.15
#